data_AF-A0A243S4N9-F1
#
_entry.id   AF-A0A243S4N9-F1
#
_cell.length_a   1.000
_cell.length_b   1.000
_cell.length_c   1.000
_cell.angle_alpha   90.00
_cell.angle_beta   90.00
_cell.angle_gamma   90.00
#
_symmetry.space_group_name_H-M   'P 1'
#
loop_
_entity.id
_entity.type
_entity.pdbx_description
1 polymer ?
#
loop_
_entity_poly.entity_id
_entity_poly.type
_entity_poly.pdbx_seq_one_letter_code
_entity_poly.pdbx_strand_id
1 'polypeptide(L)'
;MTSEAARALGEDLALAKSATTGSGTVSAEVVDITDTGVNLSVGGALLINVQCSDAYRNRKAGDWVAVKLGAKPVVMWRLGADPGPLDENTIKSLAKEVSLDEQVVRAATWGTTAPSGTGWQAATTPYVRKNAEGKVELYFQLAAQSDDSPTAPPDRAPKPVTISPTDTGTWRGGRPDDYASYPTQGDWTGRGNRRGGFFYGTKIASACAGKTVSKMTVKFTRRTGSGVNAKRPLHLYLHNYSAPPSGQLSLADGPDELLSLSAGATGTATLPASWRSQLASGAARGLAIYASGSRDYLSLSGGSITITFS
;
A
#
# COMPACT_ATOMS: atom_id res chain seq x y z
N MET A 1 37.48 -7.83 4.51
CA MET A 1 36.56 -7.10 5.42
C MET A 1 35.17 -7.70 5.28
N THR A 2 34.89 -8.74 6.05
CA THR A 2 33.51 -9.23 6.24
C THR A 2 32.76 -8.14 6.99
N SER A 3 31.67 -7.63 6.41
CA SER A 3 30.90 -6.55 7.02
C SER A 3 30.40 -6.98 8.40
N GLU A 4 30.27 -6.06 9.34
CA GLU A 4 29.75 -6.32 10.69
C GLU A 4 28.37 -6.98 10.67
N ALA A 5 27.60 -6.74 9.61
CA ALA A 5 26.34 -7.43 9.31
C ALA A 5 26.52 -8.94 9.04
N ALA A 6 27.61 -9.36 8.37
CA ALA A 6 27.92 -10.77 8.16
C ALA A 6 28.35 -11.48 9.46
N ARG A 7 29.00 -10.75 10.38
CA ARG A 7 29.36 -11.27 11.71
C ARG A 7 28.14 -11.44 12.60
N ALA A 8 27.27 -10.42 12.67
CA ALA A 8 26.02 -10.50 13.41
C ALA A 8 25.12 -11.63 12.88
N LEU A 9 25.01 -11.79 11.56
CA LEU A 9 24.30 -12.91 10.95
C LEU A 9 24.93 -14.27 11.31
N GLY A 10 26.26 -14.35 11.39
CA GLY A 10 26.98 -15.56 11.81
C GLY A 10 26.72 -15.94 13.27
N GLU A 11 26.72 -14.96 14.18
CA GLU A 11 26.42 -15.13 15.61
C GLU A 11 24.96 -15.55 15.84
N ASP A 12 24.02 -14.92 15.14
CA ASP A 12 22.59 -15.25 15.16
C ASP A 12 22.30 -16.67 14.63
N LEU A 13 22.99 -17.07 13.55
CA LEU A 13 22.90 -18.42 12.99
C LEU A 13 23.53 -19.48 13.90
N ALA A 14 24.58 -19.12 14.65
CA ALA A 14 25.20 -20.02 15.62
C ALA A 14 24.28 -20.29 16.81
N LEU A 15 23.60 -19.27 17.32
CA LEU A 15 22.57 -19.42 18.36
C LEU A 15 21.40 -20.29 17.88
N ALA A 16 20.95 -20.11 16.64
CA ALA A 16 19.89 -20.94 16.05
C ALA A 16 20.31 -22.41 15.83
N LYS A 17 21.59 -22.68 15.50
CA LYS A 17 22.13 -24.03 15.31
C LYS A 17 22.20 -24.85 16.60
N SER A 18 22.43 -24.20 17.74
CA SER A 18 22.51 -24.89 19.03
C SER A 18 21.18 -25.54 19.47
N ALA A 19 20.06 -25.25 18.80
CA ALA A 19 18.73 -25.76 19.15
C ALA A 19 18.28 -27.03 18.40
N THR A 20 19.01 -27.52 17.37
CA THR A 20 18.51 -28.64 16.54
C THR A 20 19.62 -29.58 16.04
N THR A 21 19.69 -30.78 16.63
CA THR A 21 20.40 -31.95 16.08
C THR A 21 19.50 -32.66 15.06
N GLY A 22 19.49 -32.18 13.81
CA GLY A 22 18.76 -32.84 12.72
C GLY A 22 18.82 -32.06 11.41
N SER A 23 18.77 -32.78 10.29
CA SER A 23 18.91 -32.33 8.91
C SER A 23 18.15 -31.02 8.54
N GLY A 24 18.85 -29.89 8.66
CA GLY A 24 18.89 -28.79 7.68
C GLY A 24 17.72 -27.79 7.62
N THR A 25 16.57 -28.08 8.22
CA THR A 25 15.38 -27.21 8.14
C THR A 25 14.82 -26.88 9.53
N VAL A 26 14.54 -25.61 9.77
CA VAL A 26 13.91 -25.11 11.02
C VAL A 26 12.58 -24.45 10.70
N SER A 27 11.66 -24.44 11.67
CA SER A 27 10.46 -23.62 11.58
C SER A 27 10.79 -22.17 12.00
N ALA A 28 10.19 -21.23 11.31
CA ALA A 28 10.34 -19.81 11.59
C ALA A 28 9.03 -19.07 11.39
N GLU A 29 8.83 -18.00 12.15
CA GLU A 29 7.73 -17.07 11.93
C GLU A 29 8.19 -15.98 10.95
N VAL A 30 7.36 -15.68 9.94
CA VAL A 30 7.55 -14.53 9.07
C VAL A 30 7.17 -13.27 9.83
N VAL A 31 8.16 -12.48 10.20
CA VAL A 31 7.99 -11.26 10.98
C VAL A 31 7.47 -10.12 10.11
N ASP A 32 8.02 -9.98 8.90
CA ASP A 32 7.65 -8.95 7.94
C ASP A 32 7.95 -9.38 6.50
N ILE A 33 7.29 -8.72 5.54
CA ILE A 33 7.52 -8.90 4.10
C ILE A 33 8.46 -7.81 3.59
N THR A 34 9.40 -8.20 2.75
CA THR A 34 10.37 -7.30 2.09
C THR A 34 10.19 -7.37 0.58
N ASP A 35 10.77 -6.43 -0.15
CA ASP A 35 10.62 -6.40 -1.61
C ASP A 35 11.25 -7.64 -2.30
N THR A 36 12.25 -8.26 -1.67
CA THR A 36 13.01 -9.39 -2.23
C THR A 36 12.76 -10.73 -1.52
N GLY A 37 11.95 -10.78 -0.47
CA GLY A 37 11.86 -11.96 0.40
C GLY A 37 11.07 -11.69 1.68
N VAL A 38 11.50 -12.27 2.79
CA VAL A 38 10.87 -12.09 4.11
C VAL A 38 11.89 -11.93 5.23
N ASN A 39 11.48 -11.26 6.30
CA ASN A 39 12.22 -11.27 7.56
C ASN A 39 11.66 -12.36 8.47
N LEU A 40 12.52 -13.13 9.13
CA LEU A 40 12.14 -14.32 9.89
C LEU A 40 12.61 -14.24 11.34
N SER A 41 11.77 -14.68 12.27
CA SER A 41 12.17 -14.98 13.65
C SER A 41 12.51 -16.46 13.74
N VAL A 42 13.78 -16.77 14.02
CA VAL A 42 14.30 -18.14 14.18
C VAL A 42 14.95 -18.26 15.54
N GLY A 43 14.33 -18.99 16.47
CA GLY A 43 14.89 -19.17 17.82
C GLY A 43 15.15 -17.85 18.57
N GLY A 44 14.37 -16.80 18.29
CA GLY A 44 14.55 -15.46 18.86
C GLY A 44 15.48 -14.52 18.08
N ALA A 45 16.21 -15.02 17.08
CA ALA A 45 17.05 -14.21 16.20
C ALA A 45 16.27 -13.73 14.96
N LEU A 46 16.51 -12.49 14.53
CA LEU A 46 15.88 -11.90 13.35
C LEU A 46 16.78 -12.05 12.12
N LEU A 47 16.40 -12.92 11.19
CA LEU A 47 17.04 -13.04 9.89
C LEU A 47 16.36 -12.09 8.88
N ILE A 48 17.13 -11.22 8.23
CA ILE A 48 16.59 -10.23 7.29
C ILE A 48 16.72 -10.66 5.82
N ASN A 49 15.76 -10.25 4.98
CA ASN A 49 15.74 -10.44 3.52
C ASN A 49 15.98 -11.91 3.09
N VAL A 50 15.43 -12.86 3.84
CA VAL A 50 15.54 -14.28 3.53
C VAL A 50 14.79 -14.57 2.24
N GLN A 51 15.52 -15.14 1.28
CA GLN A 51 14.97 -15.48 -0.03
C GLN A 51 13.91 -16.56 0.13
N CYS A 52 12.88 -16.50 -0.72
CA CYS A 52 11.80 -17.48 -0.72
C CYS A 52 11.85 -18.28 -2.01
N SER A 53 11.64 -19.59 -1.91
CA SER A 53 11.36 -20.43 -3.08
C SER A 53 10.03 -20.02 -3.73
N ASP A 54 9.81 -20.46 -4.97
CA ASP A 54 8.55 -20.25 -5.70
C ASP A 54 7.34 -20.98 -5.08
N ALA A 55 7.59 -21.91 -4.16
CA ALA A 55 6.55 -22.63 -3.43
C ALA A 55 5.93 -21.76 -2.32
N TYR A 56 6.62 -20.71 -1.84
CA TYR A 56 6.07 -19.79 -0.84
C TYR A 56 5.49 -18.52 -1.48
N ARG A 57 4.25 -18.65 -1.94
CA ARG A 57 3.44 -17.58 -2.57
C ARG A 57 2.55 -16.87 -1.54
N ASN A 58 2.02 -15.70 -1.90
CA ASN A 58 1.10 -14.91 -1.06
C ASN A 58 1.64 -14.66 0.36
N ARG A 59 2.92 -14.30 0.44
CA ARG A 59 3.68 -14.15 1.69
C ARG A 59 3.00 -13.15 2.61
N LYS A 60 2.81 -13.50 3.89
CA LYS A 60 2.21 -12.63 4.91
C LYS A 60 3.01 -12.66 6.20
N ALA A 61 3.01 -11.54 6.92
CA ALA A 61 3.51 -11.52 8.30
C ALA A 61 2.61 -12.40 9.19
N GLY A 62 3.22 -13.11 10.13
CA GLY A 62 2.58 -14.12 10.99
C GLY A 62 2.55 -15.53 10.40
N ASP A 63 2.97 -15.71 9.14
CA ASP A 63 3.06 -17.05 8.55
C ASP A 63 4.16 -17.87 9.23
N TRP A 64 3.89 -19.13 9.53
CA TRP A 64 4.93 -20.08 9.89
C TRP A 64 5.49 -20.73 8.63
N VAL A 65 6.81 -20.87 8.52
CA VAL A 65 7.49 -21.38 7.32
C VAL A 65 8.61 -22.35 7.67
N ALA A 66 8.91 -23.26 6.75
CA ALA A 66 10.06 -24.14 6.80
C ALA A 66 11.26 -23.43 6.15
N VAL A 67 12.38 -23.34 6.86
CA VAL A 67 13.57 -22.58 6.45
C VAL A 67 14.76 -23.49 6.42
N LYS A 68 15.43 -23.59 5.28
CA LYS A 68 16.72 -24.25 5.20
C LYS A 68 17.80 -23.31 5.70
N LEU A 69 18.44 -23.64 6.83
CA LEU A 69 19.54 -22.84 7.37
C LEU A 69 20.84 -23.15 6.61
N GLY A 70 21.55 -22.09 6.21
CA GLY A 70 22.82 -22.17 5.49
C GLY A 70 23.45 -20.78 5.38
N ALA A 71 24.57 -20.67 4.66
CA ALA A 71 25.24 -19.38 4.42
C ALA A 71 24.32 -18.35 3.76
N LYS A 72 23.32 -18.83 3.00
CA LYS A 72 22.18 -18.05 2.52
C LYS A 72 20.91 -18.80 2.93
N PRO A 73 20.22 -18.39 4.01
CA PRO A 73 18.98 -19.05 4.40
C PRO A 73 17.93 -18.87 3.31
N VAL A 74 17.09 -19.89 3.11
CA VAL A 74 16.01 -19.88 2.12
C VAL A 74 14.74 -20.45 2.72
N VAL A 75 13.62 -19.75 2.54
CA VAL A 75 12.29 -20.26 2.86
C VAL A 75 11.89 -21.28 1.81
N MET A 76 11.57 -22.48 2.27
CA MET A 76 11.26 -23.62 1.42
C MET A 76 9.76 -23.70 1.12
N TRP A 77 8.89 -23.61 2.15
CA TRP A 77 7.42 -23.61 2.02
C TRP A 77 6.74 -23.06 3.29
N ARG A 78 5.45 -22.72 3.22
CA ARG A 78 4.62 -22.35 4.38
C ARG A 78 4.24 -23.59 5.19
N LEU A 79 4.33 -23.51 6.50
CA LEU A 79 3.84 -24.50 7.47
C LEU A 79 2.44 -24.06 7.93
N GLY A 80 1.41 -24.86 7.66
CA GLY A 80 0.02 -24.55 8.03
C GLY A 80 -0.94 -24.70 6.84
N ALA A 81 -2.18 -24.20 7.01
CA ALA A 81 -3.22 -24.33 5.99
C ALA A 81 -2.80 -23.72 4.64
N ASP A 82 -3.08 -24.45 3.57
CA ASP A 82 -2.88 -24.05 2.17
C ASP A 82 -3.57 -22.69 1.93
N PRO A 83 -2.90 -21.68 1.31
CA PRO A 83 -3.51 -20.37 1.03
C PRO A 83 -4.80 -20.39 0.22
N GLY A 84 -5.21 -21.54 -0.33
CA GLY A 84 -6.37 -21.65 -1.21
C GLY A 84 -6.10 -20.96 -2.56
N PRO A 85 -6.93 -21.22 -3.58
CA PRO A 85 -6.86 -20.48 -4.83
C PRO A 85 -7.10 -18.99 -4.57
N LEU A 86 -6.58 -18.15 -5.49
CA LEU A 86 -6.71 -16.68 -5.49
C LEU A 86 -8.01 -16.22 -4.83
N ASP A 87 -7.86 -15.41 -3.77
CA ASP A 87 -8.94 -14.84 -2.96
C ASP A 87 -10.25 -14.77 -3.73
N GLU A 88 -11.23 -15.57 -3.34
CA GLU A 88 -12.54 -15.64 -3.98
C GLU A 88 -13.19 -14.26 -4.07
N ASN A 89 -12.83 -13.32 -3.18
CA ASN A 89 -13.26 -11.93 -3.27
C ASN A 89 -12.49 -11.14 -4.34
N THR A 90 -11.21 -11.43 -4.57
CA THR A 90 -10.43 -10.91 -5.70
C THR A 90 -10.92 -11.50 -7.02
N ILE A 91 -11.25 -12.80 -7.08
CA ILE A 91 -11.90 -13.42 -8.25
C ILE A 91 -13.29 -12.82 -8.45
N LYS A 92 -14.12 -12.66 -7.41
CA LYS A 92 -15.43 -12.00 -7.52
C LYS A 92 -15.30 -10.51 -7.87
N SER A 93 -14.25 -9.84 -7.40
CA SER A 93 -13.95 -8.45 -7.74
C SER A 93 -13.54 -8.32 -9.21
N LEU A 94 -12.61 -9.15 -9.69
CA LEU A 94 -12.23 -9.20 -11.09
C LEU A 94 -13.38 -9.68 -11.97
N ALA A 95 -14.12 -10.69 -11.54
CA ALA A 95 -15.29 -11.20 -12.26
C ALA A 95 -16.40 -10.15 -12.29
N LYS A 96 -16.58 -9.33 -11.26
CA LYS A 96 -17.50 -8.18 -11.26
C LYS A 96 -16.94 -7.01 -12.08
N GLU A 97 -15.63 -6.86 -12.17
CA GLU A 97 -14.97 -5.87 -13.03
C GLU A 97 -15.08 -6.26 -14.51
N VAL A 98 -14.98 -7.56 -14.83
CA VAL A 98 -15.13 -8.15 -16.17
C VAL A 98 -16.61 -8.32 -16.56
N SER A 99 -17.49 -8.73 -15.65
CA SER A 99 -18.94 -8.88 -15.93
C SER A 99 -19.67 -7.53 -16.06
N LEU A 100 -19.01 -6.42 -15.71
CA LEU A 100 -19.53 -5.07 -15.94
C LEU A 100 -18.90 -4.41 -17.19
N ASP A 101 -17.83 -5.00 -17.75
CA ASP A 101 -17.35 -4.73 -19.11
C ASP A 101 -18.10 -5.58 -20.15
N GLU A 102 -18.88 -6.58 -19.73
CA GLU A 102 -19.95 -7.16 -20.53
C GLU A 102 -21.02 -6.09 -20.77
N GLN A 103 -20.86 -5.38 -21.88
CA GLN A 103 -21.84 -4.48 -22.46
C GLN A 103 -23.22 -5.14 -22.43
N VAL A 104 -24.19 -4.47 -21.79
CA VAL A 104 -25.62 -4.86 -21.79
C VAL A 104 -26.20 -4.92 -23.22
N VAL A 105 -25.48 -4.39 -24.21
CA VAL A 105 -25.73 -4.61 -25.64
C VAL A 105 -25.07 -5.91 -26.10
N ARG A 106 -25.75 -7.03 -25.89
CA ARG A 106 -25.34 -8.37 -26.38
C ARG A 106 -25.20 -8.48 -27.91
N ALA A 107 -25.90 -7.62 -28.64
CA ALA A 107 -25.83 -7.48 -30.09
C ALA A 107 -26.48 -6.15 -30.52
N ALA A 108 -25.91 -5.49 -31.52
CA ALA A 108 -26.55 -4.39 -32.25
C ALA A 108 -26.71 -4.82 -33.71
N THR A 109 -27.93 -4.81 -34.23
CA THR A 109 -28.23 -5.14 -35.62
C THR A 109 -28.97 -3.98 -36.27
N TRP A 110 -28.89 -3.87 -37.60
CA TRP A 110 -29.60 -2.85 -38.37
C TRP A 110 -30.25 -3.49 -39.59
N GLY A 111 -31.40 -2.96 -40.00
CA GLY A 111 -32.18 -3.46 -41.12
C GLY A 111 -33.36 -2.54 -41.41
N THR A 112 -34.02 -2.76 -42.54
CA THR A 112 -35.21 -1.99 -42.95
C THR A 112 -36.51 -2.68 -42.57
N THR A 113 -36.46 -3.93 -42.13
CA THR A 113 -37.63 -4.72 -41.69
C THR A 113 -37.69 -4.78 -40.18
N ALA A 114 -38.91 -4.85 -39.63
CA ALA A 114 -39.11 -5.08 -38.21
C ALA A 114 -38.50 -6.44 -37.79
N PRO A 115 -37.91 -6.54 -36.58
CA PRO A 115 -37.39 -7.80 -36.08
C PRO A 115 -38.52 -8.81 -35.87
N SER A 116 -38.25 -10.08 -36.15
CA SER A 116 -39.19 -11.18 -35.89
C SER A 116 -39.09 -11.66 -34.42
N GLY A 117 -40.19 -12.23 -33.90
CA GLY A 117 -40.30 -12.72 -32.52
C GLY A 117 -41.04 -11.78 -31.57
N THR A 118 -41.19 -12.20 -30.31
CA THR A 118 -41.86 -11.45 -29.25
C THR A 118 -40.87 -10.65 -28.39
N GLY A 119 -41.35 -9.64 -27.66
CA GLY A 119 -40.52 -8.85 -26.73
C GLY A 119 -39.77 -7.65 -27.34
N TRP A 120 -40.02 -7.34 -28.62
CA TRP A 120 -39.50 -6.15 -29.27
C TRP A 120 -40.45 -4.96 -29.07
N GLN A 121 -39.90 -3.79 -28.74
CA GLN A 121 -40.65 -2.53 -28.68
C GLN A 121 -40.14 -1.57 -29.76
N ALA A 122 -41.06 -0.90 -30.46
CA ALA A 122 -40.70 0.05 -31.50
C ALA A 122 -40.30 1.40 -30.88
N ALA A 123 -39.06 1.83 -31.15
CA ALA A 123 -38.59 3.17 -30.82
C ALA A 123 -39.02 4.18 -31.89
N THR A 124 -39.61 5.30 -31.49
CA THR A 124 -39.98 6.41 -32.37
C THR A 124 -38.82 7.36 -32.61
N THR A 125 -37.96 7.57 -31.61
CA THR A 125 -36.84 8.51 -31.69
C THR A 125 -35.68 8.05 -30.81
N PRO A 126 -34.50 7.77 -31.39
CA PRO A 126 -33.28 7.52 -30.63
C PRO A 126 -32.62 8.85 -30.24
N TYR A 127 -32.12 8.91 -29.02
CA TYR A 127 -31.32 9.99 -28.48
C TYR A 127 -29.99 9.41 -28.00
N VAL A 128 -28.91 10.15 -28.23
CA VAL A 128 -27.56 9.75 -27.83
C VAL A 128 -26.92 10.91 -27.11
N ARG A 129 -26.31 10.65 -25.96
CA ARG A 129 -25.46 11.65 -25.27
C ARG A 129 -24.19 11.01 -24.75
N LYS A 130 -23.18 11.84 -24.52
CA LYS A 130 -21.97 11.47 -23.77
C LYS A 130 -22.11 12.01 -22.36
N ASN A 131 -21.97 11.16 -21.36
CA ASN A 131 -22.05 11.59 -19.96
C ASN A 131 -20.70 12.16 -19.45
N ALA A 132 -20.68 12.65 -18.22
CA ALA A 132 -19.50 13.27 -17.62
C ALA A 132 -18.31 12.31 -17.44
N GLU A 133 -18.56 10.99 -17.44
CA GLU A 133 -17.52 9.94 -17.41
C GLU A 133 -16.97 9.59 -18.80
N GLY A 134 -17.53 10.20 -19.85
CA GLY A 134 -17.15 9.95 -21.23
C GLY A 134 -17.78 8.71 -21.85
N LYS A 135 -18.77 8.09 -21.20
CA LYS A 135 -19.53 6.96 -21.74
C LYS A 135 -20.70 7.44 -22.59
N VAL A 136 -21.09 6.62 -23.56
CA VAL A 136 -22.26 6.87 -24.42
C VAL A 136 -23.51 6.32 -23.75
N GLU A 137 -24.54 7.14 -23.66
CA GLU A 137 -25.87 6.75 -23.21
C GLU A 137 -26.83 6.81 -24.40
N LEU A 138 -27.63 5.76 -24.55
CA LEU A 138 -28.68 5.64 -25.56
C LEU A 138 -30.03 5.75 -24.86
N TYR A 139 -30.92 6.58 -25.39
CA TYR A 139 -32.29 6.68 -24.94
C TYR A 139 -33.22 6.48 -26.13
N PHE A 140 -34.17 5.56 -26.00
CA PHE A 140 -35.14 5.26 -27.05
C PHE A 140 -36.51 5.72 -26.58
N GLN A 141 -37.08 6.72 -27.26
CA GLN A 141 -38.46 7.11 -27.03
C GLN A 141 -39.39 6.07 -27.64
N LEU A 142 -40.38 5.59 -26.89
CA LEU A 142 -41.39 4.64 -27.35
C LEU A 142 -42.73 5.35 -27.57
N ALA A 143 -43.53 4.87 -28.52
CA ALA A 143 -44.89 5.37 -28.72
C ALA A 143 -45.84 4.99 -27.57
N ALA A 144 -45.62 3.80 -26.98
CA ALA A 144 -46.31 3.31 -25.79
C ALA A 144 -45.35 2.37 -25.03
N GLN A 145 -45.28 2.53 -23.71
CA GLN A 145 -44.45 1.71 -22.83
C GLN A 145 -45.25 0.50 -22.35
N SER A 146 -44.79 -0.73 -22.66
CA SER A 146 -45.42 -1.96 -22.17
C SER A 146 -44.73 -2.56 -20.93
N ASP A 147 -43.49 -2.14 -20.66
CA ASP A 147 -42.65 -2.67 -19.59
C ASP A 147 -41.88 -1.54 -18.90
N ASP A 148 -41.63 -1.68 -17.61
CA ASP A 148 -40.80 -0.73 -16.88
C ASP A 148 -39.35 -0.80 -17.34
N SER A 149 -38.73 0.37 -17.50
CA SER A 149 -37.29 0.41 -17.72
C SER A 149 -36.57 -0.21 -16.53
N PRO A 150 -35.54 -1.05 -16.75
CA PRO A 150 -34.75 -1.57 -15.64
C PRO A 150 -34.18 -0.41 -14.83
N THR A 151 -34.14 -0.56 -13.50
CA THR A 151 -33.50 0.43 -12.62
C THR A 151 -32.08 0.68 -13.09
N ALA A 152 -31.73 1.96 -13.22
CA ALA A 152 -30.37 2.35 -13.56
C ALA A 152 -29.39 1.72 -12.54
N PRO A 153 -28.26 1.16 -13.00
CA PRO A 153 -27.21 0.73 -12.08
C PRO A 153 -26.77 1.90 -11.19
N PRO A 154 -26.40 1.65 -9.93
CA PRO A 154 -25.87 2.70 -9.07
C PRO A 154 -24.61 3.31 -9.70
N ASP A 155 -24.42 4.62 -9.51
CA ASP A 155 -23.22 5.33 -9.96
C ASP A 155 -21.97 4.63 -9.42
N ARG A 156 -20.95 4.48 -10.29
CA ARG A 156 -19.71 3.83 -9.88
C ARG A 156 -18.87 4.84 -9.12
N ALA A 157 -18.37 4.44 -7.95
CA ALA A 157 -17.32 5.18 -7.27
C ALA A 157 -16.16 5.49 -8.23
N PRO A 158 -15.63 6.72 -8.23
CA PRO A 158 -14.47 7.06 -9.06
C PRO A 158 -13.30 6.09 -8.86
N LYS A 159 -12.53 5.84 -9.93
CA LYS A 159 -11.38 4.93 -9.86
C LYS A 159 -10.38 5.37 -8.78
N PRO A 160 -9.81 4.44 -8.00
CA PRO A 160 -8.76 4.78 -7.04
C PRO A 160 -7.56 5.42 -7.74
N VAL A 161 -6.88 6.31 -7.02
CA VAL A 161 -5.69 7.00 -7.52
C VAL A 161 -4.53 6.82 -6.54
N THR A 162 -3.32 6.63 -7.06
CA THR A 162 -2.10 6.53 -6.25
C THR A 162 -1.22 7.74 -6.51
N ILE A 163 -0.82 8.42 -5.44
CA ILE A 163 -0.02 9.64 -5.47
C ILE A 163 1.27 9.40 -4.72
N SER A 164 2.39 9.50 -5.43
CA SER A 164 3.72 9.49 -4.83
C SER A 164 4.11 10.89 -4.33
N PRO A 165 4.95 10.98 -3.29
CA PRO A 165 5.53 12.25 -2.87
C PRO A 165 6.27 12.91 -4.04
N THR A 166 6.15 14.23 -4.17
CA THR A 166 6.96 15.02 -5.10
C THR A 166 8.38 15.21 -4.58
N ASP A 167 8.53 15.23 -3.26
CA ASP A 167 9.80 15.43 -2.60
C ASP A 167 9.78 14.73 -1.24
N THR A 168 10.96 14.42 -0.73
CA THR A 168 11.17 13.80 0.57
C THR A 168 12.47 14.31 1.19
N GLY A 169 12.53 14.42 2.51
CA GLY A 169 13.77 14.84 3.15
C GLY A 169 13.77 14.63 4.65
N THR A 170 14.85 15.08 5.29
CA THR A 170 15.01 15.08 6.74
C THR A 170 15.49 16.43 7.23
N TRP A 171 15.02 16.84 8.41
CA TRP A 171 15.41 18.06 9.10
C TRP A 171 15.93 17.78 10.49
N ARG A 172 16.98 18.49 10.88
CA ARG A 172 17.59 18.41 12.21
C ARG A 172 18.17 19.78 12.60
N GLY A 173 17.98 20.16 13.85
CA GLY A 173 18.62 21.36 14.40
C GLY A 173 18.23 22.65 13.67
N GLY A 174 16.98 22.78 13.22
CA GLY A 174 16.47 24.00 12.61
C GLY A 174 16.53 24.06 11.08
N ARG A 175 17.12 23.06 10.41
CA ARG A 175 17.40 23.08 8.96
C ARG A 175 17.31 21.70 8.31
N PRO A 176 17.27 21.61 6.97
CA PRO A 176 17.51 20.37 6.24
C PRO A 176 18.80 19.68 6.73
N ASP A 177 18.75 18.36 6.90
CA ASP A 177 19.90 17.56 7.30
C ASP A 177 20.63 17.04 6.06
N ASP A 178 21.76 17.67 5.73
CA ASP A 178 22.58 17.34 4.56
C ASP A 178 23.07 15.88 4.54
N TYR A 179 23.03 15.20 5.70
CA TYR A 179 23.47 13.81 5.86
C TYR A 179 22.33 12.78 5.70
N ALA A 180 21.08 13.21 5.50
CA ALA A 180 19.93 12.32 5.42
C ALA A 180 18.96 12.75 4.30
N SER A 181 19.17 12.21 3.10
CA SER A 181 18.30 12.46 1.93
C SER A 181 16.95 11.74 1.99
N TYR A 182 16.79 10.77 2.90
CA TYR A 182 15.56 10.01 3.08
C TYR A 182 14.87 10.41 4.38
N PRO A 183 13.52 10.41 4.44
CA PRO A 183 12.79 10.68 5.67
C PRO A 183 13.26 9.78 6.81
N THR A 184 13.74 10.41 7.88
CA THR A 184 14.36 9.71 9.01
C THR A 184 13.82 10.27 10.32
N GLN A 185 13.50 9.39 11.27
CA GLN A 185 13.11 9.74 12.64
C GLN A 185 14.18 9.31 13.65
N GLY A 186 14.20 9.95 14.83
CA GLY A 186 15.13 9.62 15.91
C GLY A 186 16.52 10.22 15.74
N ASP A 187 17.44 9.77 16.59
CA ASP A 187 18.84 10.17 16.59
C ASP A 187 19.76 8.98 16.89
N TRP A 188 20.39 8.45 15.84
CA TRP A 188 21.40 7.40 15.97
C TRP A 188 22.78 7.91 16.41
N THR A 189 23.07 9.18 16.14
CA THR A 189 24.43 9.75 16.19
C THR A 189 24.68 10.63 17.41
N GLY A 190 23.66 10.87 18.23
CA GLY A 190 23.72 11.82 19.36
C GLY A 190 23.80 13.30 18.93
N ARG A 191 23.40 13.62 17.70
CA ARG A 191 23.53 14.97 17.10
C ARG A 191 22.19 15.72 17.02
N GLY A 192 21.15 15.17 17.66
CA GLY A 192 19.79 15.73 17.68
C GLY A 192 18.80 14.92 16.86
N ASN A 193 17.54 15.01 17.27
CA ASN A 193 16.42 14.28 16.67
C ASN A 193 16.12 14.77 15.25
N ARG A 194 15.81 13.83 14.37
CA ARG A 194 15.43 14.08 12.98
C ARG A 194 13.92 14.06 12.80
N ARG A 195 13.45 14.93 11.90
CA ARG A 195 12.08 14.94 11.37
C ARG A 195 12.14 14.59 9.89
N GLY A 196 11.58 13.47 9.49
CA GLY A 196 11.44 13.08 8.09
C GLY A 196 10.15 13.66 7.51
N GLY A 197 10.14 14.05 6.24
CA GLY A 197 8.96 14.60 5.57
C GLY A 197 8.71 14.00 4.19
N PHE A 198 7.44 13.82 3.85
CA PHE A 198 6.92 13.39 2.55
C PHE A 198 5.97 14.46 2.02
N PHE A 199 6.37 15.15 0.95
CA PHE A 199 5.66 16.30 0.42
C PHE A 199 4.89 15.91 -0.83
N TYR A 200 3.62 16.30 -0.93
CA TYR A 200 2.76 15.98 -2.07
C TYR A 200 2.23 17.23 -2.79
N GLY A 201 2.59 18.42 -2.30
CA GLY A 201 2.07 19.69 -2.79
C GLY A 201 0.54 19.75 -2.66
N THR A 202 -0.14 20.07 -3.76
CA THR A 202 -1.61 20.09 -3.84
C THR A 202 -2.21 18.80 -4.39
N LYS A 203 -1.38 17.81 -4.80
CA LYS A 203 -1.83 16.65 -5.58
C LYS A 203 -2.95 15.86 -4.90
N ILE A 204 -2.87 15.68 -3.58
CA ILE A 204 -3.89 14.92 -2.82
C ILE A 204 -5.22 15.66 -2.85
N ALA A 205 -5.23 16.94 -2.48
CA ALA A 205 -6.45 17.76 -2.48
C ALA A 205 -7.05 17.87 -3.89
N SER A 206 -6.22 18.11 -4.91
CA SER A 206 -6.67 18.15 -6.32
C SER A 206 -7.29 16.83 -6.78
N ALA A 207 -6.74 15.69 -6.33
CA ALA A 207 -7.30 14.38 -6.67
C ALA A 207 -8.66 14.11 -5.98
N CYS A 208 -8.88 14.68 -4.80
CA CYS A 208 -10.10 14.55 -4.00
C CYS A 208 -11.18 15.57 -4.35
N ALA A 209 -10.85 16.64 -5.08
CA ALA A 209 -11.80 17.70 -5.41
C ALA A 209 -13.05 17.13 -6.11
N GLY A 210 -14.23 17.46 -5.55
CA GLY A 210 -15.53 17.02 -6.07
C GLY A 210 -15.84 15.53 -5.87
N LYS A 211 -15.05 14.80 -5.06
CA LYS A 211 -15.24 13.35 -4.83
C LYS A 211 -15.32 13.05 -3.33
N THR A 212 -16.14 12.07 -2.98
CA THR A 212 -16.19 11.55 -1.62
C THR A 212 -15.08 10.53 -1.45
N VAL A 213 -14.13 10.80 -0.55
CA VAL A 213 -13.06 9.85 -0.22
C VAL A 213 -13.60 8.84 0.79
N SER A 214 -13.44 7.55 0.51
CA SER A 214 -13.84 6.46 1.42
C SER A 214 -12.65 5.92 2.23
N LYS A 215 -11.46 5.85 1.61
CA LYS A 215 -10.25 5.29 2.24
C LYS A 215 -8.99 5.95 1.70
N MET A 216 -7.99 6.13 2.57
CA MET A 216 -6.62 6.47 2.17
C MET A 216 -5.66 5.48 2.83
N THR A 217 -4.76 4.90 2.05
CA THR A 217 -3.70 4.04 2.55
C THR A 217 -2.34 4.55 2.12
N VAL A 218 -1.34 4.46 2.98
CA VAL A 218 0.04 4.84 2.68
C VAL A 218 0.96 3.64 2.76
N LYS A 219 1.85 3.51 1.77
CA LYS A 219 2.85 2.43 1.70
C LYS A 219 4.25 2.96 2.03
N PHE A 220 4.91 2.36 3.01
CA PHE A 220 6.28 2.69 3.39
C PHE A 220 7.19 1.45 3.32
N THR A 221 8.46 1.68 3.05
CA THR A 221 9.51 0.67 3.17
C THR A 221 10.57 1.19 4.12
N ARG A 222 10.92 0.41 5.15
CA ARG A 222 12.01 0.74 6.03
C ARG A 222 13.34 0.36 5.38
N ARG A 223 14.26 1.31 5.30
CA ARG A 223 15.57 1.09 4.69
C ARG A 223 16.45 0.19 5.54
N THR A 224 17.17 -0.72 4.89
CA THR A 224 18.24 -1.49 5.54
C THR A 224 19.40 -0.59 5.92
N GLY A 225 20.16 -0.96 6.97
CA GLY A 225 21.27 -0.14 7.48
C GLY A 225 20.85 1.13 8.22
N SER A 226 19.56 1.31 8.53
CA SER A 226 19.05 2.46 9.30
C SER A 226 18.76 2.09 10.76
N GLY A 227 19.84 1.98 11.54
CA GLY A 227 19.80 1.57 12.95
C GLY A 227 19.68 0.06 13.10
N VAL A 228 19.00 -0.40 14.15
CA VAL A 228 18.85 -1.83 14.44
C VAL A 228 17.88 -2.53 13.48
N ASN A 229 18.05 -3.83 13.26
CA ASN A 229 17.17 -4.58 12.35
C ASN A 229 15.77 -4.87 12.91
N ALA A 230 15.61 -4.94 14.24
CA ALA A 230 14.35 -5.21 14.92
C ALA A 230 13.24 -4.21 14.56
N LYS A 231 11.97 -4.63 14.67
CA LYS A 231 10.79 -3.79 14.44
C LYS A 231 10.86 -2.47 15.20
N ARG A 232 10.59 -1.37 14.51
CA ARG A 232 10.47 -0.03 15.10
C ARG A 232 9.15 0.62 14.69
N PRO A 233 8.43 1.25 15.63
CA PRO A 233 7.21 1.98 15.32
C PRO A 233 7.52 3.20 14.44
N LEU A 234 6.67 3.41 13.44
CA LEU A 234 6.62 4.65 12.67
C LEU A 234 5.73 5.63 13.40
N HIS A 235 6.31 6.74 13.84
CA HIS A 235 5.60 7.82 14.51
C HIS A 235 5.19 8.85 13.46
N LEU A 236 4.01 8.66 12.86
CA LEU A 236 3.54 9.51 11.77
C LEU A 236 2.93 10.80 12.30
N TYR A 237 3.08 11.88 11.54
CA TYR A 237 2.45 13.17 11.77
C TYR A 237 1.95 13.74 10.44
N LEU A 238 1.04 14.69 10.49
CA LEU A 238 0.70 15.55 9.36
C LEU A 238 1.62 16.78 9.32
N HIS A 239 1.69 17.43 8.16
CA HIS A 239 2.20 18.79 8.02
C HIS A 239 1.48 19.54 6.90
N ASN A 240 1.62 20.87 6.86
CA ASN A 240 0.95 21.74 5.89
C ASN A 240 1.87 22.32 4.80
N TYR A 241 3.16 21.97 4.78
CA TYR A 241 4.09 22.39 3.72
C TYR A 241 3.76 21.76 2.37
N SER A 242 3.75 22.59 1.32
CA SER A 242 3.63 22.12 -0.07
C SER A 242 4.96 21.66 -0.69
N ALA A 243 6.09 22.06 -0.12
CA ALA A 243 7.44 21.74 -0.55
C ALA A 243 8.40 21.71 0.66
N PRO A 244 9.58 21.08 0.55
CA PRO A 244 10.58 21.06 1.61
C PRO A 244 10.91 22.47 2.15
N PRO A 245 10.74 22.73 3.47
CA PRO A 245 11.11 24.02 4.04
C PRO A 245 12.63 24.19 4.16
N SER A 246 13.11 25.44 4.05
CA SER A 246 14.50 25.80 4.36
C SER A 246 14.80 25.80 5.87
N GLY A 247 13.77 26.00 6.70
CA GLY A 247 13.82 25.87 8.14
C GLY A 247 13.35 24.50 8.62
N GLN A 248 13.20 24.33 9.95
CA GLN A 248 12.72 23.09 10.54
C GLN A 248 11.34 22.70 9.99
N LEU A 249 11.18 21.41 9.63
CA LEU A 249 9.87 20.83 9.36
C LEU A 249 8.99 20.89 10.61
N SER A 250 7.93 21.70 10.59
CA SER A 250 6.92 21.74 11.64
C SER A 250 5.97 20.54 11.52
N LEU A 251 5.66 19.93 12.66
CA LEU A 251 4.72 18.82 12.78
C LEU A 251 3.36 19.39 13.18
N ALA A 252 2.30 18.88 12.59
CA ALA A 252 0.91 19.14 12.99
C ALA A 252 0.39 17.93 13.77
N ASP A 253 -0.82 17.46 13.46
CA ASP A 253 -1.46 16.33 14.13
C ASP A 253 -0.60 15.06 14.13
N GLY A 254 -0.55 14.38 15.29
CA GLY A 254 0.22 13.16 15.54
C GLY A 254 0.85 13.17 16.95
N PRO A 255 1.59 12.10 17.32
CA PRO A 255 1.88 10.94 16.49
C PRO A 255 0.69 9.98 16.37
N ASP A 256 0.57 9.32 15.22
CA ASP A 256 -0.16 8.05 15.10
C ASP A 256 0.84 6.92 14.76
N GLU A 257 0.77 5.81 15.50
CA GLU A 257 1.61 4.63 15.31
C GLU A 257 0.90 3.56 14.48
N LEU A 258 0.78 3.80 13.17
CA LEU A 258 0.01 2.92 12.28
C LEU A 258 0.77 1.69 11.76
N LEU A 259 2.10 1.70 11.87
CA LEU A 259 2.99 0.64 11.40
C LEU A 259 4.18 0.45 12.34
N SER A 260 4.67 -0.78 12.41
CA SER A 260 5.96 -1.11 13.01
C SER A 260 6.72 -2.04 12.08
N LEU A 261 7.87 -1.61 11.59
CA LEU A 261 8.60 -2.25 10.49
C LEU A 261 10.01 -2.66 10.91
N SER A 262 10.41 -3.89 10.61
CA SER A 262 11.80 -4.32 10.67
C SER A 262 12.60 -3.78 9.46
N ALA A 263 13.93 -3.83 9.52
CA ALA A 263 14.76 -3.34 8.43
C ALA A 263 14.48 -4.08 7.10
N GLY A 264 14.27 -3.33 6.02
CA GLY A 264 13.90 -3.87 4.70
C GLY A 264 12.41 -4.18 4.53
N ALA A 265 11.61 -4.12 5.61
CA ALA A 265 10.19 -4.42 5.55
C ALA A 265 9.40 -3.32 4.83
N THR A 266 8.40 -3.76 4.07
CA THR A 266 7.42 -2.90 3.40
C THR A 266 6.05 -3.13 4.02
N GLY A 267 5.38 -2.04 4.42
CA GLY A 267 4.05 -2.09 5.05
C GLY A 267 3.12 -1.03 4.49
N THR A 268 1.81 -1.31 4.57
CA THR A 268 0.74 -0.39 4.17
C THR A 268 -0.15 -0.09 5.37
N ALA A 269 -0.30 1.19 5.70
CA ALA A 269 -1.18 1.66 6.78
C ALA A 269 -2.44 2.31 6.20
N THR A 270 -3.57 2.14 6.88
CA THR A 270 -4.78 2.94 6.58
C THR A 270 -4.76 4.20 7.43
N LEU A 271 -4.90 5.37 6.80
CA LEU A 271 -4.92 6.65 7.51
C LEU A 271 -6.25 6.84 8.26
N PRO A 272 -6.23 7.41 9.48
CA PRO A 272 -7.44 7.77 10.21
C PRO A 272 -8.36 8.68 9.40
N ALA A 273 -9.67 8.60 9.66
CA ALA A 273 -10.66 9.40 8.95
C ALA A 273 -10.42 10.92 9.11
N SER A 274 -9.96 11.37 10.28
CA SER A 274 -9.60 12.76 10.55
C SER A 274 -8.47 13.24 9.62
N TRP A 275 -7.39 12.47 9.51
CA TRP A 275 -6.25 12.77 8.66
C TRP A 275 -6.61 12.75 7.18
N ARG A 276 -7.41 11.75 6.77
CA ARG A 276 -7.94 11.64 5.42
C ARG A 276 -8.72 12.91 5.03
N SER A 277 -9.57 13.43 5.92
CA SER A 277 -10.32 14.67 5.68
C SER A 277 -9.40 15.90 5.57
N GLN A 278 -8.35 16.00 6.39
CA GLN A 278 -7.39 17.10 6.31
C GLN A 278 -6.55 17.08 5.04
N LEU A 279 -6.11 15.89 4.59
CA LEU A 279 -5.38 15.72 3.35
C LEU A 279 -6.27 15.97 2.13
N ALA A 280 -7.52 15.50 2.15
CA ALA A 280 -8.49 15.70 1.06
C ALA A 280 -8.90 17.17 0.89
N SER A 281 -9.04 17.91 2.00
CA SER A 281 -9.34 19.35 1.97
C SER A 281 -8.11 20.23 1.69
N GLY A 282 -6.89 19.69 1.83
CA GLY A 282 -5.64 20.44 1.68
C GLY A 282 -5.21 21.23 2.92
N ALA A 283 -5.90 21.05 4.05
CA ALA A 283 -5.48 21.57 5.36
C ALA A 283 -4.14 20.94 5.79
N ALA A 284 -3.96 19.65 5.50
CA ALA A 284 -2.67 18.96 5.51
C ALA A 284 -2.20 18.72 4.06
N ARG A 285 -0.89 18.79 3.83
CA ARG A 285 -0.26 18.66 2.50
C ARG A 285 0.81 17.58 2.44
N GLY A 286 1.02 16.87 3.54
CA GLY A 286 1.89 15.71 3.56
C GLY A 286 2.01 15.04 4.92
N LEU A 287 2.93 14.08 4.97
CA LEU A 287 3.19 13.23 6.11
C LEU A 287 4.61 13.51 6.62
N ALA A 288 4.79 13.43 7.93
CA ALA A 288 6.09 13.50 8.57
C ALA A 288 6.29 12.31 9.50
N ILE A 289 7.56 12.04 9.84
CA ILE A 289 7.93 11.09 10.88
C ILE A 289 8.83 11.76 11.90
N TYR A 290 8.62 11.47 13.17
CA TYR A 290 9.45 12.00 14.25
C TYR A 290 9.44 11.10 15.48
N ALA A 291 10.63 10.85 16.01
CA ALA A 291 10.84 10.17 17.27
C ALA A 291 12.02 10.83 17.99
N SER A 292 12.08 10.67 19.31
CA SER A 292 13.19 11.16 20.11
C SER A 292 14.18 10.04 20.47
N GLY A 293 15.47 10.35 20.40
CA GLY A 293 16.54 9.44 20.79
C GLY A 293 16.78 8.30 19.80
N SER A 294 17.62 7.34 20.19
CA SER A 294 18.09 6.27 19.31
C SER A 294 17.17 5.05 19.23
N ARG A 295 16.25 4.90 20.21
CA ARG A 295 15.40 3.70 20.34
C ARG A 295 14.59 3.43 19.09
N ASP A 296 13.85 4.42 18.61
CA ASP A 296 12.96 4.30 17.45
C ASP A 296 13.58 4.93 16.19
N TYR A 297 14.91 4.93 16.10
CA TYR A 297 15.61 5.40 14.91
C TYR A 297 15.33 4.50 13.72
N LEU A 298 14.87 5.10 12.62
CA LEU A 298 14.66 4.43 11.33
C LEU A 298 14.66 5.46 10.20
N SER A 299 14.96 4.98 8.99
CA SER A 299 14.86 5.74 7.73
C SER A 299 13.92 5.02 6.77
N LEU A 300 13.10 5.78 6.04
CA LEU A 300 12.05 5.26 5.16
C LEU A 300 12.27 5.64 3.70
N SER A 301 11.74 4.82 2.81
CA SER A 301 11.43 5.15 1.42
C SER A 301 9.94 4.88 1.13
N GLY A 302 9.48 5.29 -0.05
CA GLY A 302 8.07 5.15 -0.44
C GLY A 302 7.26 6.38 -0.05
N GLY A 303 6.16 6.17 0.69
CA GLY A 303 5.20 7.21 1.04
C GLY A 303 4.11 7.41 -0.02
N SER A 304 3.90 6.49 -0.95
CA SER A 304 2.79 6.62 -1.90
C SER A 304 1.44 6.45 -1.19
N ILE A 305 0.51 7.36 -1.42
CA ILE A 305 -0.85 7.32 -0.88
C ILE A 305 -1.81 6.85 -1.97
N THR A 306 -2.54 5.78 -1.71
CA THR A 306 -3.65 5.32 -2.53
C THR A 306 -4.96 5.83 -1.93
N ILE A 307 -5.77 6.49 -2.76
CA ILE A 307 -7.05 7.11 -2.41
C ILE A 307 -8.16 6.31 -3.08
N THR A 308 -9.12 5.83 -2.30
CA THR A 308 -10.34 5.16 -2.76
C THR A 308 -11.52 6.11 -2.55
N PHE A 309 -12.42 6.15 -3.52
CA PHE A 309 -13.61 7.00 -3.50
C PHE A 309 -14.88 6.16 -3.24
N SER A 310 -15.98 6.82 -2.93
CA SER A 310 -17.34 6.24 -2.81
C SER A 310 -18.33 7.06 -3.61
#